data_AF-X1CAI7-F1
#
_entry.id   AF-X1CAI7-F1
#
_cell.length_a   1.000
_cell.length_b   1.000
_cell.length_c   1.000
_cell.angle_alpha   90.00
_cell.angle_beta   90.00
_cell.angle_gamma   90.00
#
_symmetry.space_group_name_H-M   'P 1'
#
loop_
_entity.id
_entity.type
_entity.pdbx_description
1 polymer ?
#
loop_
_entity_poly.entity_id
_entity_poly.type
_entity_poly.pdbx_seq_one_letter_code
_entity_poly.pdbx_strand_id
1 'polypeptide(L)'
;MSTSKTSTQAEILGTLPKVHRTALLKAFNKIIKNFRERRWEPSELNGGKFCEVVYSILEGHTTGKFSSRPRKPRNMVDACRKLEQADKNKFCRSVRIQIPRMLIVLYEIRNNRGIGHIGGDVDPNHMDALAVLNTCKWILAELVRIFHNTDTSTATQMVEKLIVR
;
A
#
# COMPACT_ATOMS: atom_id res chain seq x y z
N MET A 1 6.31 -33.40 3.09
CA MET A 1 7.20 -32.33 2.61
C MET A 1 6.44 -31.49 1.60
N SER A 2 5.94 -30.32 2.00
CA SER A 2 5.24 -29.42 1.08
C SER A 2 6.27 -28.58 0.33
N THR A 3 6.30 -28.73 -0.99
CA THR A 3 7.17 -27.96 -1.88
C THR A 3 6.69 -26.51 -1.93
N SER A 4 7.47 -25.60 -1.36
CA SER A 4 7.26 -24.16 -1.49
C SER A 4 7.45 -23.77 -2.96
N LYS A 5 6.35 -23.63 -3.70
CA LYS A 5 6.36 -22.95 -5.00
C LYS A 5 6.80 -21.52 -4.76
N THR A 6 8.00 -21.17 -5.23
CA THR A 6 8.46 -19.78 -5.22
C THR A 6 7.65 -19.03 -6.25
N SER A 7 6.63 -18.28 -5.82
CA SER A 7 5.83 -17.50 -6.74
C SER A 7 6.65 -16.42 -7.42
N THR A 8 6.56 -16.36 -8.74
CA THR A 8 7.19 -15.31 -9.54
C THR A 8 6.53 -13.95 -9.27
N GLN A 9 7.20 -12.82 -9.60
CA GLN A 9 6.57 -11.49 -9.49
C GLN A 9 5.24 -11.39 -10.26
N ALA A 10 5.09 -12.19 -11.33
CA ALA A 10 3.88 -12.26 -12.14
C ALA A 10 2.69 -12.94 -11.43
N GLU A 11 2.96 -13.78 -10.43
CA GLU A 11 1.96 -14.52 -9.66
C GLU A 11 1.52 -13.78 -8.39
N ILE A 12 2.38 -12.92 -7.83
CA ILE A 12 2.05 -12.17 -6.62
C ILE A 12 0.84 -11.27 -6.86
N LEU A 13 -0.21 -11.43 -6.05
CA LEU A 13 -1.48 -10.72 -6.13
C LEU A 13 -2.21 -10.99 -7.45
N GLY A 14 -2.06 -12.19 -8.02
CA GLY A 14 -2.72 -12.62 -9.25
C GLY A 14 -4.25 -12.61 -9.20
N THR A 15 -4.84 -12.62 -7.99
CA THR A 15 -6.28 -12.47 -7.78
C THR A 15 -6.79 -11.03 -7.97
N LEU A 16 -5.89 -10.04 -8.01
CA LEU A 16 -6.24 -8.64 -8.28
C LEU A 16 -6.26 -8.36 -9.79
N PRO A 17 -7.10 -7.41 -10.25
CA PRO A 17 -7.01 -6.93 -11.62
C PRO A 17 -5.59 -6.44 -11.96
N LYS A 18 -5.11 -6.84 -13.15
CA LYS A 18 -3.74 -6.57 -13.62
C LYS A 18 -3.37 -5.08 -13.51
N VAL A 19 -4.32 -4.18 -13.78
CA VAL A 19 -4.11 -2.73 -13.71
C VAL A 19 -3.79 -2.24 -12.29
N HIS A 20 -4.52 -2.70 -11.27
CA HIS A 20 -4.26 -2.34 -9.86
C HIS A 20 -2.98 -2.97 -9.34
N ARG A 21 -2.75 -4.26 -9.64
CA ARG A 21 -1.51 -4.95 -9.25
C ARG A 21 -0.28 -4.24 -9.81
N THR A 22 -0.31 -3.91 -11.10
CA THR A 22 0.81 -3.23 -11.77
C THR A 22 1.06 -1.86 -11.16
N ALA A 23 -0.01 -1.09 -10.90
CA ALA A 23 0.11 0.22 -10.26
C ALA A 23 0.68 0.13 -8.83
N LEU A 24 0.27 -0.87 -8.06
CA LEU A 24 0.72 -1.09 -6.68
C LEU A 24 2.22 -1.36 -6.63
N LEU A 25 2.68 -2.34 -7.41
CA LEU A 25 4.09 -2.72 -7.48
C LEU A 25 4.95 -1.59 -8.05
N LYS A 26 4.45 -0.87 -9.06
CA LYS A 26 5.13 0.31 -9.62
C LYS A 26 5.28 1.43 -8.59
N ALA A 27 4.25 1.70 -7.79
CA ALA A 27 4.31 2.72 -6.74
C ALA A 27 5.31 2.31 -5.64
N PHE A 28 5.24 1.06 -5.18
CA PHE A 28 6.15 0.52 -4.16
C PHE A 28 7.62 0.55 -4.60
N ASN A 29 7.92 0.12 -5.82
CA ASN A 29 9.29 0.17 -6.36
C ASN A 29 9.85 1.60 -6.44
N LYS A 30 9.00 2.60 -6.71
CA LYS A 30 9.42 4.01 -6.68
C LYS A 30 9.76 4.49 -5.26
N ILE A 31 8.99 4.07 -4.25
CA ILE A 31 9.29 4.40 -2.84
C ILE A 31 10.67 3.85 -2.47
N ILE A 32 10.92 2.57 -2.77
CA ILE A 32 12.22 1.91 -2.50
C ILE A 32 13.36 2.62 -3.23
N LYS A 33 13.20 2.85 -4.55
CA LYS A 33 14.23 3.51 -5.36
C LYS A 33 14.60 4.88 -4.79
N ASN A 34 13.60 5.72 -4.55
CA ASN A 34 13.84 7.07 -4.02
C ASN A 34 14.44 7.04 -2.62
N PHE A 35 13.98 6.14 -1.75
CA PHE A 35 14.53 5.99 -0.41
C PHE A 35 16.01 5.61 -0.45
N ARG A 36 16.38 4.61 -1.27
CA ARG A 36 17.79 4.18 -1.45
C ARG A 36 18.68 5.30 -1.98
N GLU A 37 18.15 6.12 -2.88
CA GLU A 37 18.85 7.28 -3.47
C GLU A 37 18.80 8.53 -2.58
N ARG A 38 18.30 8.42 -1.33
CA ARG A 38 18.16 9.53 -0.38
C ARG A 38 17.27 10.68 -0.85
N ARG A 39 16.33 10.38 -1.76
CA ARG A 39 15.33 11.31 -2.28
C ARG A 39 14.07 11.23 -1.41
N TRP A 40 14.08 11.90 -0.27
CA TRP A 40 13.03 11.82 0.76
C TRP A 40 11.67 12.30 0.25
N GLU A 41 11.59 13.53 -0.24
CA GLU A 41 10.35 14.10 -0.79
C GLU A 41 9.74 13.22 -1.89
N PRO A 42 10.50 12.78 -2.93
CA PRO A 42 9.96 11.81 -3.88
C PRO A 42 9.56 10.47 -3.26
N SER A 43 10.25 9.95 -2.25
CA SER A 43 9.88 8.70 -1.59
C SER A 43 8.51 8.83 -0.90
N GLU A 44 8.34 9.90 -0.11
CA GLU A 44 7.13 10.20 0.63
C GLU A 44 5.94 10.51 -0.31
N LEU A 45 6.19 11.24 -1.41
CA LEU A 45 5.18 11.50 -2.45
C LEU A 45 4.67 10.20 -3.10
N ASN A 46 5.57 9.24 -3.34
CA ASN A 46 5.17 7.93 -3.87
C ASN A 46 4.43 7.09 -2.82
N GLY A 47 4.65 7.32 -1.51
CA GLY A 47 3.81 6.80 -0.43
C GLY A 47 2.34 7.20 -0.58
N GLY A 48 2.06 8.47 -0.89
CA GLY A 48 0.70 8.93 -1.18
C GLY A 48 0.07 8.23 -2.41
N LYS A 49 0.82 8.08 -3.49
CA LYS A 49 0.36 7.35 -4.70
C LYS A 49 0.08 5.88 -4.40
N PHE A 50 0.92 5.25 -3.58
CA PHE A 50 0.69 3.90 -3.09
C PHE A 50 -0.61 3.81 -2.31
N CYS A 51 -0.92 4.78 -1.43
CA CYS A 51 -2.18 4.81 -0.68
C CYS A 51 -3.41 4.85 -1.59
N GLU A 52 -3.39 5.65 -2.65
CA GLU A 52 -4.49 5.75 -3.61
C GLU A 52 -4.76 4.41 -4.31
N VAL A 53 -3.69 3.66 -4.62
CA VAL A 53 -3.81 2.32 -5.21
C VAL A 53 -4.36 1.32 -4.21
N VAL A 54 -3.83 1.28 -2.99
CA VAL A 54 -4.31 0.37 -1.94
C VAL A 54 -5.77 0.66 -1.61
N TYR A 55 -6.15 1.93 -1.46
CA TYR A 55 -7.54 2.33 -1.28
C TYR A 55 -8.43 1.77 -2.40
N SER A 56 -8.03 1.95 -3.66
CA SER A 56 -8.80 1.46 -4.81
C SER A 56 -8.94 -0.07 -4.82
N ILE A 57 -7.92 -0.79 -4.34
CA ILE A 57 -7.96 -2.25 -4.18
C ILE A 57 -8.96 -2.64 -3.08
N LEU A 58 -8.89 -2.00 -1.90
CA LEU A 58 -9.79 -2.30 -0.79
C LEU A 58 -11.25 -1.94 -1.13
N GLU A 59 -11.48 -0.80 -1.79
CA GLU A 59 -12.81 -0.42 -2.28
C GLU A 59 -13.36 -1.46 -3.26
N GLY A 60 -12.57 -1.87 -4.25
CA GLY A 60 -12.98 -2.90 -5.21
C GLY A 60 -13.23 -4.26 -4.55
N HIS A 61 -12.40 -4.65 -3.59
CA HIS A 61 -12.55 -5.91 -2.87
C HIS A 61 -13.80 -5.92 -1.97
N THR A 62 -14.04 -4.84 -1.24
CA THR A 62 -15.18 -4.74 -0.31
C THR A 62 -16.53 -4.58 -1.01
N THR A 63 -16.55 -3.97 -2.20
CA THR A 63 -17.77 -3.76 -2.99
C THR A 63 -18.00 -4.84 -4.05
N GLY A 64 -17.01 -5.68 -4.32
CA GLY A 64 -17.01 -6.61 -5.46
C GLY A 64 -16.83 -5.92 -6.82
N LYS A 65 -16.61 -4.59 -6.86
CA LYS A 65 -16.52 -3.81 -8.10
C LYS A 65 -15.23 -3.00 -8.17
N PHE A 66 -14.26 -3.54 -8.90
CA PHE A 66 -13.02 -2.81 -9.20
C PHE A 66 -13.24 -1.74 -10.28
N SER A 67 -12.68 -0.55 -10.07
CA SER A 67 -12.64 0.51 -11.08
C SER A 67 -11.74 0.13 -12.27
N SER A 68 -11.88 0.78 -13.43
CA SER A 68 -11.01 0.51 -14.59
C SER A 68 -9.53 0.85 -14.35
N ARG A 69 -9.26 1.74 -13.40
CA ARG A 69 -7.92 2.12 -12.93
C ARG A 69 -7.97 2.58 -11.47
N PRO A 70 -6.86 2.50 -10.72
CA PRO A 70 -6.76 3.14 -9.42
C PRO A 70 -7.05 4.64 -9.49
N ARG A 71 -7.64 5.18 -8.44
CA ARG A 71 -7.96 6.61 -8.33
C ARG A 71 -7.83 7.11 -6.91
N LYS A 72 -7.53 8.40 -6.78
CA LYS A 72 -7.60 9.12 -5.52
C LYS A 72 -9.07 9.30 -5.09
N PRO A 73 -9.46 8.97 -3.84
CA PRO A 73 -10.75 9.37 -3.31
C PRO A 73 -10.79 10.89 -3.06
N ARG A 74 -11.99 11.50 -3.10
CA ARG A 74 -12.16 12.94 -2.83
C ARG A 74 -11.58 13.35 -1.47
N ASN A 75 -11.78 12.52 -0.45
CA ASN A 75 -11.20 12.66 0.88
C ASN A 75 -10.71 11.29 1.35
N MET A 76 -9.41 11.13 1.60
CA MET A 76 -8.81 9.84 1.98
C MET A 76 -9.28 9.39 3.37
N VAL A 77 -9.41 10.30 4.33
CA VAL A 77 -9.82 9.99 5.71
C VAL A 77 -11.24 9.45 5.71
N ASP A 78 -12.18 10.16 5.09
CA ASP A 78 -13.57 9.71 5.03
C ASP A 78 -13.73 8.42 4.24
N ALA A 79 -12.95 8.26 3.17
CA ALA A 79 -12.97 7.04 2.38
C ALA A 79 -12.44 5.83 3.17
N CYS A 80 -11.39 6.01 3.99
CA CYS A 80 -10.90 4.98 4.90
C CYS A 80 -11.93 4.67 6.00
N ARG A 81 -12.56 5.68 6.59
CA ARG A 81 -13.65 5.49 7.59
C ARG A 81 -14.83 4.72 7.00
N LYS A 82 -15.14 4.89 5.72
CA LYS A 82 -16.16 4.09 5.01
C LYS A 82 -15.76 2.63 4.87
N LEU A 83 -14.48 2.34 4.58
CA LEU A 83 -13.97 0.95 4.58
C LEU A 83 -14.09 0.28 5.96
N GLU A 84 -14.00 1.05 7.05
CA GLU A 84 -14.21 0.52 8.41
C GLU A 84 -15.62 -0.05 8.63
N GLN A 85 -16.60 0.39 7.84
CA GLN A 85 -18.00 -0.05 7.90
C GLN A 85 -18.29 -1.30 7.05
N ALA A 86 -17.32 -1.86 6.33
CA ALA A 86 -17.54 -3.06 5.54
C ALA A 86 -17.94 -4.26 6.44
N ASP A 87 -18.69 -5.21 5.87
CA ASP A 87 -19.27 -6.34 6.60
C ASP A 87 -18.18 -7.16 7.31
N LYS A 88 -18.25 -7.18 8.66
CA LYS A 88 -17.29 -7.87 9.52
C LYS A 88 -17.29 -9.39 9.36
N ASN A 89 -18.38 -9.96 8.84
CA ASN A 89 -18.51 -11.39 8.59
C ASN A 89 -17.92 -11.79 7.23
N LYS A 90 -17.73 -10.82 6.32
CA LYS A 90 -17.14 -11.06 4.98
C LYS A 90 -15.68 -10.65 4.89
N PHE A 91 -15.28 -9.60 5.60
CA PHE A 91 -13.94 -9.02 5.48
C PHE A 91 -13.21 -9.01 6.81
N CYS A 92 -11.94 -9.44 6.79
CA CYS A 92 -11.11 -9.48 7.99
C CYS A 92 -10.78 -8.06 8.52
N ARG A 93 -10.32 -7.99 9.76
CA ARG A 93 -9.99 -6.71 10.42
C ARG A 93 -8.89 -5.94 9.69
N SER A 94 -7.98 -6.63 9.00
CA SER A 94 -6.92 -6.00 8.23
C SER A 94 -7.45 -5.18 7.06
N VAL A 95 -8.39 -5.74 6.29
CA VAL A 95 -9.08 -5.05 5.19
C VAL A 95 -9.89 -3.87 5.70
N ARG A 96 -10.59 -4.05 6.83
CA ARG A 96 -11.56 -3.07 7.32
C ARG A 96 -10.95 -1.94 8.12
N ILE A 97 -10.05 -2.23 9.07
CA ILE A 97 -9.54 -1.20 10.00
C ILE A 97 -8.02 -1.03 9.93
N GLN A 98 -7.22 -2.10 9.91
CA GLN A 98 -5.77 -1.92 10.11
C GLN A 98 -5.11 -1.27 8.90
N ILE A 99 -5.34 -1.77 7.68
CA ILE A 99 -4.80 -1.13 6.47
C ILE A 99 -5.38 0.27 6.30
N PRO A 100 -6.71 0.50 6.37
CA PRO A 100 -7.28 1.85 6.22
C PRO A 100 -6.71 2.88 7.20
N ARG A 101 -6.45 2.51 8.46
CA ARG A 101 -5.82 3.43 9.43
C ARG A 101 -4.36 3.74 9.10
N MET A 102 -3.62 2.76 8.57
CA MET A 102 -2.26 3.02 8.07
C MET A 102 -2.27 3.94 6.83
N LEU A 103 -3.29 3.83 5.97
CA LEU A 103 -3.44 4.76 4.83
C LEU A 103 -3.64 6.20 5.29
N ILE A 104 -4.40 6.42 6.37
CA ILE A 104 -4.56 7.76 6.96
C ILE A 104 -3.20 8.32 7.39
N VAL A 105 -2.42 7.55 8.16
CA VAL A 105 -1.07 7.98 8.61
C VAL A 105 -0.17 8.35 7.44
N LEU A 106 -0.10 7.50 6.42
CA LEU A 106 0.70 7.77 5.22
C LEU A 106 0.24 9.02 4.46
N TYR A 107 -1.07 9.25 4.38
CA TYR A 107 -1.63 10.40 3.70
C TYR A 107 -1.40 11.71 4.47
N GLU A 108 -1.38 11.65 5.80
CA GLU A 108 -1.02 12.77 6.67
C GLU A 108 0.42 13.21 6.44
N ILE A 109 1.37 12.26 6.40
CA ILE A 109 2.77 12.57 6.04
C ILE A 109 2.79 13.29 4.69
N ARG A 110 2.20 12.68 3.65
CA ARG A 110 2.17 13.23 2.28
C ARG A 110 1.58 14.65 2.20
N ASN A 111 0.55 14.98 2.97
CA ASN A 111 -0.14 16.26 2.83
C ASN A 111 0.45 17.38 3.67
N ASN A 112 0.99 17.07 4.84
CA ASN A 112 1.25 18.07 5.87
C ASN A 112 2.74 18.29 6.19
N ARG A 113 3.65 17.71 5.39
CA ARG A 113 5.11 17.80 5.60
C ARG A 113 5.88 18.26 4.36
N GLY A 114 5.34 19.27 3.67
CA GLY A 114 6.02 19.92 2.53
C GLY A 114 6.12 19.10 1.24
N ILE A 115 5.55 17.89 1.19
CA ILE A 115 5.68 16.96 0.04
C ILE A 115 4.66 17.26 -1.06
N GLY A 116 3.39 17.40 -0.66
CA GLY A 116 2.28 17.55 -1.60
C GLY A 116 2.08 18.98 -2.07
N HIS A 117 2.52 19.94 -1.26
CA HIS A 117 2.26 21.37 -1.38
C HIS A 117 3.41 22.15 -0.72
N ILE A 118 3.75 23.32 -1.27
CA ILE A 118 4.70 24.27 -0.66
C ILE A 118 4.09 24.83 0.64
N GLY A 119 4.92 25.07 1.65
CA GLY A 119 4.50 25.75 2.90
C GLY A 119 4.04 24.82 4.02
N GLY A 120 4.57 23.60 4.10
CA GLY A 120 4.41 22.76 5.28
C GLY A 120 5.30 23.23 6.43
N ASP A 121 4.88 22.98 7.67
CA ASP A 121 5.64 23.35 8.88
C ASP A 121 6.92 22.52 9.07
N VAL A 122 7.04 21.40 8.33
CA VAL A 122 8.18 20.49 8.36
C VAL A 122 8.55 20.06 6.95
N ASP A 123 9.84 20.07 6.64
CA ASP A 123 10.38 19.60 5.37
C ASP A 123 10.48 18.06 5.31
N PRO A 124 10.35 17.47 4.11
CA PRO A 124 10.56 16.04 3.88
C PRO A 124 11.93 15.59 4.37
N ASN A 125 12.00 14.46 5.08
CA ASN A 125 13.22 14.02 5.73
C ASN A 125 13.33 12.51 5.83
N HIS A 126 14.51 12.03 6.22
CA HIS A 126 14.81 10.62 6.29
C HIS A 126 13.86 9.82 7.20
N MET A 127 13.42 10.39 8.34
CA MET A 127 12.58 9.68 9.29
C MET A 127 11.15 9.50 8.75
N ASP A 128 10.61 10.52 8.09
CA ASP A 128 9.31 10.42 7.43
C ASP A 128 9.36 9.42 6.27
N ALA A 129 10.40 9.49 5.44
CA ALA A 129 10.62 8.53 4.37
C ALA A 129 10.78 7.09 4.90
N LEU A 130 11.42 6.89 6.06
CA LEU A 130 11.58 5.58 6.69
C LEU A 130 10.24 5.04 7.24
N ALA A 131 9.44 5.91 7.86
CA ALA A 131 8.09 5.57 8.31
C ALA A 131 7.20 5.18 7.13
N VAL A 132 7.24 5.95 6.04
CA VAL A 132 6.53 5.66 4.79
C VAL A 132 6.95 4.31 4.22
N LEU A 133 8.26 4.08 4.05
CA LEU A 133 8.79 2.84 3.48
C LEU A 133 8.32 1.60 4.26
N ASN A 134 8.49 1.61 5.58
CA ASN A 134 8.17 0.44 6.41
C ASN A 134 6.66 0.21 6.53
N THR A 135 5.86 1.28 6.57
CA THR A 135 4.40 1.15 6.55
C THR A 135 3.92 0.58 5.21
N CYS A 136 4.48 1.03 4.08
CA CYS A 136 4.17 0.47 2.76
C CYS A 136 4.60 -1.00 2.63
N LYS A 137 5.76 -1.39 3.19
CA LYS A 137 6.20 -2.79 3.27
C LYS A 137 5.18 -3.65 4.04
N TRP A 138 4.77 -3.19 5.22
CA TRP A 138 3.79 -3.88 6.05
C TRP A 138 2.45 -4.04 5.33
N ILE A 139 1.94 -2.96 4.71
CA ILE A 139 0.69 -3.02 3.94
C ILE A 139 0.80 -4.02 2.78
N LEU A 140 1.90 -4.00 2.02
CA LEU A 140 2.08 -4.91 0.91
C LEU A 140 2.15 -6.38 1.38
N ALA A 141 2.84 -6.65 2.48
CA ALA A 141 2.88 -7.98 3.08
C ALA A 141 1.50 -8.43 3.54
N GLU A 142 0.72 -7.52 4.13
CA GLU A 142 -0.63 -7.83 4.59
C GLU A 142 -1.58 -8.10 3.41
N LEU A 143 -1.47 -7.35 2.31
CA LEU A 143 -2.20 -7.65 1.08
C LEU A 143 -1.82 -9.02 0.53
N VAL A 144 -0.53 -9.38 0.49
CA VAL A 144 -0.08 -10.70 0.06
C VAL A 144 -0.67 -11.79 0.95
N ARG A 145 -0.61 -11.60 2.27
CA ARG A 145 -1.16 -12.54 3.26
C ARG A 145 -2.64 -12.81 3.01
N ILE A 146 -3.43 -11.76 2.78
CA ILE A 146 -4.88 -11.82 2.55
C ILE A 146 -5.18 -12.46 1.19
N PHE A 147 -4.60 -11.95 0.11
CA PHE A 147 -4.97 -12.32 -1.26
C PHE A 147 -4.37 -13.66 -1.73
N HIS A 148 -3.37 -14.19 -1.03
CA HIS A 148 -2.84 -15.54 -1.25
C HIS A 148 -3.21 -16.53 -0.14
N ASN A 149 -3.93 -16.10 0.90
CA ASN A 149 -4.27 -16.92 2.05
C ASN A 149 -3.04 -17.65 2.64
N THR A 150 -2.00 -16.89 2.95
CA THR A 150 -0.73 -17.40 3.49
C THR A 150 -0.45 -16.81 4.88
N ASP A 151 0.62 -17.26 5.54
CA ASP A 151 1.05 -16.75 6.84
C ASP A 151 1.90 -15.47 6.70
N THR A 152 2.14 -14.79 7.83
CA THR A 152 2.90 -13.52 7.88
C THR A 152 4.37 -13.68 7.48
N SER A 153 5.00 -14.80 7.80
CA SER A 153 6.41 -15.06 7.46
C SER A 153 6.55 -15.25 5.95
N THR A 154 5.71 -16.09 5.36
CA THR A 154 5.68 -16.33 3.91
C THR A 154 5.38 -15.04 3.15
N ALA A 155 4.36 -14.27 3.57
CA ALA A 155 4.04 -13.00 2.95
C ALA A 155 5.19 -11.98 3.02
N THR A 156 5.87 -11.90 4.16
CA THR A 156 7.03 -11.02 4.35
C THR A 156 8.18 -11.41 3.41
N GLN A 157 8.51 -12.70 3.33
CA GLN A 157 9.55 -13.19 2.43
C GLN A 157 9.23 -12.91 0.96
N MET A 158 7.96 -13.05 0.57
CA MET A 158 7.52 -12.71 -0.79
C MET A 158 7.71 -11.22 -1.09
N VAL A 159 7.38 -10.34 -0.14
CA VAL A 159 7.58 -8.89 -0.30
C VAL A 159 9.06 -8.53 -0.35
N GLU A 160 9.90 -9.07 0.52
CA GLU A 160 11.34 -8.78 0.50
C GLU A 160 12.01 -9.25 -0.81
N LYS A 161 11.51 -10.33 -1.43
CA LYS A 161 11.94 -10.75 -2.78
C LYS A 161 11.51 -9.80 -3.90
N LEU A 162 10.44 -9.02 -3.72
CA LEU A 162 10.04 -7.97 -4.68
C LEU A 162 10.99 -6.78 -4.67
N ILE A 163 11.69 -6.56 -3.56
CA ILE A 163 12.66 -5.49 -3.38
C ILE A 163 13.96 -5.89 -4.07
N VAL A 164 13.93 -5.98 -5.40
CA VAL A 164 15.13 -6.25 -6.20
C VAL A 164 16.16 -5.16 -5.90
N ARG A 165 17.41 -5.60 -5.67
CA ARG A 165 18.56 -4.77 -5.29
C ARG A 165 18.88 -3.73 -6.35
#